data_AF-A0A3D0HLB3-F1
#
_entry.id   AF-A0A3D0HLB3-F1
#
_cell.length_a   1.000
_cell.length_b   1.000
_cell.length_c   1.000
_cell.angle_alpha   90.00
_cell.angle_beta   90.00
_cell.angle_gamma   90.00
#
_symmetry.space_group_name_H-M   'P 1'
#
loop_
_entity.id
_entity.type
_entity.pdbx_description
1 polymer ?
#
loop_
_entity_poly.entity_id
_entity_poly.type
_entity_poly.pdbx_seq_one_letter_code
_entity_poly.pdbx_strand_id
1 'polypeptide(L)'
;MTDESSKQAQQTVLSERLAVLRKNKAFIVGAAILGFWVFSAIFGKLIARYDQDFMDYEYINSAPSGKYWFGTDSNGRDVYSRVIVGSRIIIVISFLATLLGAFLGASLGLAAGYLKGKFDMVLM
;
A
#
# COMPACT_ATOMS: atom_id res chain seq x y z
N MET A 1 41.69 -6.44 -4.01
CA MET A 1 41.29 -6.13 -5.41
C MET A 1 39.88 -6.63 -5.78
N THR A 2 39.10 -7.21 -4.87
CA THR A 2 37.79 -7.86 -5.17
C THR A 2 36.54 -7.03 -4.83
N ASP A 3 36.66 -5.95 -4.04
CA ASP A 3 35.49 -5.22 -3.52
C ASP A 3 34.92 -4.14 -4.48
N GLU A 4 35.76 -3.59 -5.37
CA GLU A 4 35.29 -2.60 -6.35
C GLU A 4 34.60 -3.26 -7.56
N SER A 5 35.07 -4.43 -7.99
CA SER A 5 34.47 -5.19 -9.10
C SER A 5 33.07 -5.71 -8.76
N SER A 6 32.84 -6.13 -7.51
CA SER A 6 31.53 -6.60 -7.04
C SER A 6 30.53 -5.45 -6.90
N LYS A 7 30.96 -4.29 -6.38
CA LYS A 7 30.15 -3.06 -6.31
C LYS A 7 29.79 -2.53 -7.71
N GLN A 8 30.73 -2.52 -8.65
CA GLN A 8 30.48 -2.11 -10.03
C GLN A 8 29.49 -3.04 -10.73
N ALA A 9 29.62 -4.36 -10.57
CA ALA A 9 28.68 -5.34 -11.12
C ALA A 9 27.27 -5.24 -10.51
N GLN A 10 27.15 -4.94 -9.21
CA GLN A 10 25.85 -4.71 -8.59
C GLN A 10 25.20 -3.40 -9.06
N GLN A 11 26.00 -2.35 -9.26
CA GLN A 11 25.50 -1.06 -9.76
C GLN A 11 24.97 -1.15 -11.20
N THR A 12 25.65 -1.88 -12.10
CA THR A 12 25.15 -2.11 -13.46
C THR A 12 23.83 -2.86 -13.45
N VAL A 13 23.72 -3.96 -12.69
CA VAL A 13 22.48 -4.77 -12.62
C VAL A 13 21.29 -3.98 -12.05
N LEU A 14 21.50 -3.15 -11.02
CA LEU A 14 20.44 -2.32 -10.45
C LEU A 14 19.98 -1.23 -11.42
N SER A 15 20.92 -0.59 -12.12
CA SER A 15 20.61 0.47 -13.09
C SER A 15 19.82 -0.06 -14.29
N GLU A 16 20.14 -1.26 -14.77
CA GLU A 16 19.43 -1.93 -15.86
C GLU A 16 18.02 -2.33 -15.45
N ARG A 17 17.84 -2.91 -14.26
CA ARG A 17 16.52 -3.27 -13.73
C ARG A 17 15.63 -2.05 -13.53
N LEU A 18 16.16 -0.95 -13.00
CA LEU A 18 15.41 0.31 -12.87
C LEU A 18 15.01 0.86 -14.24
N ALA A 19 15.89 0.78 -15.24
CA ALA A 19 15.61 1.25 -16.59
C ALA A 19 14.50 0.42 -17.26
N VAL A 20 14.47 -0.91 -17.05
CA VAL A 20 13.41 -1.80 -17.53
C VAL A 20 12.08 -1.50 -16.85
N LEU A 21 12.08 -1.33 -15.52
CA LEU A 21 10.87 -1.02 -14.76
C LEU A 21 10.26 0.33 -15.16
N ARG A 22 11.09 1.35 -15.39
CA ARG A 22 10.65 2.68 -15.87
C ARG A 22 10.05 2.66 -17.28
N LYS A 23 10.34 1.64 -18.10
CA LYS A 23 9.71 1.49 -19.41
C LYS A 23 8.33 0.81 -19.32
N ASN A 24 8.04 0.13 -18.21
CA ASN A 24 6.76 -0.55 -18.01
C ASN A 24 5.70 0.42 -17.47
N LYS A 25 4.72 0.76 -18.31
CA LYS A 25 3.61 1.66 -17.96
C LYS A 25 2.78 1.14 -16.77
N ALA A 26 2.57 -0.17 -16.67
CA ALA A 26 1.81 -0.76 -15.56
C ALA A 26 2.54 -0.56 -14.23
N PHE A 27 3.86 -0.74 -14.23
CA PHE A 27 4.69 -0.47 -13.05
C PHE A 27 4.61 1.00 -12.64
N ILE A 28 4.74 1.94 -13.58
CA ILE A 28 4.66 3.37 -13.29
C ILE A 28 3.31 3.74 -12.68
N VAL A 29 2.20 3.27 -13.26
CA VAL A 29 0.86 3.56 -12.75
C VAL A 29 0.67 2.99 -11.34
N GLY A 30 1.06 1.73 -11.13
CA GLY A 30 0.99 1.11 -9.80
C GLY A 30 1.84 1.83 -8.76
N ALA A 31 3.09 2.17 -9.11
CA ALA A 31 4.00 2.91 -8.25
C ALA A 31 3.48 4.32 -7.94
N ALA A 32 2.85 5.00 -8.90
CA ALA A 32 2.25 6.32 -8.69
C ALA A 32 1.06 6.26 -7.74
N ILE A 33 0.17 5.28 -7.90
CA ILE A 33 -0.98 5.07 -7.01
C ILE A 33 -0.50 4.75 -5.58
N LEU A 34 0.45 3.82 -5.44
CA LEU A 34 1.02 3.49 -4.14
C LEU A 34 1.73 4.69 -3.51
N GLY A 35 2.51 5.44 -4.30
CA GLY A 35 3.20 6.64 -3.87
C GLY A 35 2.24 7.72 -3.36
N PHE A 36 1.11 7.92 -4.04
CA PHE A 36 0.05 8.82 -3.59
C PHE A 36 -0.50 8.43 -2.21
N TRP A 37 -0.78 7.14 -1.99
CA TRP A 37 -1.30 6.68 -0.70
C TRP A 37 -0.26 6.69 0.41
N VAL A 38 1.01 6.37 0.11
CA VAL A 38 2.11 6.49 1.07
C VAL A 38 2.32 7.95 1.47
N PHE A 39 2.30 8.86 0.50
CA PHE A 39 2.34 10.30 0.76
C PHE A 39 1.18 10.73 1.65
N SER A 40 -0.04 10.31 1.33
CA SER A 40 -1.23 10.58 2.14
C SER A 40 -1.15 9.98 3.55
N ALA A 41 -0.52 8.82 3.74
CA ALA A 41 -0.36 8.21 5.06
C ALA A 41 0.62 8.97 5.96
N ILE A 42 1.65 9.57 5.36
CA ILE A 42 2.67 10.36 6.08
C ILE A 42 2.16 11.76 6.36
N PHE A 43 1.63 12.44 5.34
CA PHE A 43 1.22 13.84 5.39
C PHE A 43 -0.29 14.03 5.59
N GLY A 44 -1.04 12.96 5.84
CA GLY A 44 -2.51 12.99 5.85
C GLY A 44 -3.10 13.96 6.86
N LYS A 45 -2.48 14.08 8.04
CA LYS A 45 -2.92 15.06 9.07
C LYS A 45 -2.71 16.53 8.63
N LEU A 46 -1.77 16.80 7.72
CA LEU A 46 -1.51 18.13 7.19
C LEU A 46 -2.40 18.46 5.98
N ILE A 47 -2.81 17.42 5.23
CA ILE A 47 -3.63 17.55 4.02
C ILE A 47 -5.13 17.52 4.36
N ALA A 48 -5.50 16.83 5.46
CA ALA A 48 -6.87 16.78 5.95
C ALA A 48 -7.38 18.19 6.30
N ARG A 49 -8.62 18.47 5.91
CA ARG A 49 -9.23 19.80 6.06
C ARG A 49 -9.85 19.98 7.45
N TYR A 50 -10.29 18.90 8.05
CA TYR A 50 -10.86 18.85 9.39
C TYR A 50 -10.26 17.69 10.18
N ASP A 51 -10.40 17.74 11.51
CA ASP A 51 -10.11 16.58 12.35
C ASP A 51 -11.03 15.41 11.95
N GLN A 52 -10.48 14.21 11.85
CA GLN A 52 -11.20 12.99 11.46
C GLN A 52 -12.35 12.63 12.42
N ASP A 53 -12.25 13.09 13.68
CA ASP A 53 -13.21 12.82 14.74
C ASP A 53 -14.15 14.01 15.03
N PHE A 54 -13.93 15.14 14.34
CA PHE A 54 -14.83 16.29 14.44
C PHE A 54 -16.20 15.95 13.82
N MET A 55 -17.26 16.27 14.56
CA MET A 55 -18.64 16.00 14.18
C MET A 55 -19.38 17.33 14.01
N ASP A 56 -19.82 17.60 12.78
CA ASP A 56 -20.67 18.75 12.46
C ASP A 56 -22.13 18.28 12.34
N TYR A 57 -22.89 18.43 13.42
CA TYR A 57 -24.28 17.98 13.50
C TYR A 57 -25.24 18.73 12.57
N GLU A 58 -24.85 19.89 12.05
CA GLU A 58 -25.64 20.63 11.06
C GLU A 58 -25.54 19.96 9.67
N TYR A 59 -24.43 19.26 9.40
CA TYR A 59 -24.14 18.63 8.12
C TYR A 59 -24.10 17.11 8.27
N ILE A 60 -25.20 16.48 8.68
CA ILE A 60 -25.31 15.01 8.72
C ILE A 60 -25.73 14.48 7.34
N ASN A 61 -25.08 13.40 6.87
CA ASN A 61 -25.35 12.77 5.57
C ASN A 61 -25.42 13.77 4.41
N SER A 62 -24.58 14.81 4.45
CA SER A 62 -24.57 15.85 3.45
C SER A 62 -23.84 15.39 2.19
N ALA A 63 -24.36 15.76 1.03
CA ALA A 63 -23.72 15.50 -0.25
C ALA A 63 -22.37 16.25 -0.38
N PRO A 64 -21.51 15.82 -1.33
CA PRO A 64 -20.27 16.55 -1.68
C PRO A 64 -20.51 18.05 -1.89
N SER A 65 -19.70 18.87 -1.22
CA SER A 65 -19.78 20.33 -1.27
C SER A 65 -18.40 20.98 -1.16
N GLY A 66 -18.32 22.30 -1.41
CA GLY A 66 -17.07 23.05 -1.23
C GLY A 66 -16.55 23.03 0.22
N LYS A 67 -17.45 22.87 1.22
CA LYS A 67 -17.09 22.72 2.63
C LYS A 67 -16.59 21.30 2.93
N TYR A 68 -17.30 20.29 2.45
CA TYR A 68 -16.99 18.86 2.63
C TYR A 68 -16.85 18.18 1.26
N TRP A 69 -15.62 18.00 0.78
CA TRP A 69 -15.36 17.60 -0.60
C TRP A 69 -15.99 16.28 -1.00
N PHE A 70 -16.04 15.31 -0.07
CA PHE A 70 -16.69 14.02 -0.28
C PHE A 70 -18.03 13.89 0.47
N GLY A 71 -18.52 14.99 1.04
CA GLY A 71 -19.68 15.00 1.92
C GLY A 71 -19.35 14.52 3.33
N THR A 72 -20.40 14.26 4.10
CA THR A 72 -20.30 13.83 5.49
C THR A 72 -21.03 12.51 5.74
N ASP A 73 -20.63 11.80 6.78
CA ASP A 73 -21.29 10.56 7.19
C ASP A 73 -22.50 10.79 8.12
N SER A 74 -23.05 9.71 8.67
CA SER A 74 -24.21 9.72 9.57
C SER A 74 -23.97 10.48 10.89
N ASN A 75 -22.72 10.77 11.22
CA ASN A 75 -22.33 11.52 12.41
C ASN A 75 -21.84 12.94 12.08
N GLY A 76 -21.99 13.37 10.82
CA GLY A 76 -21.52 14.68 10.37
C GLY A 76 -20.00 14.79 10.26
N ARG A 77 -19.28 13.67 10.13
CA ARG A 77 -17.81 13.66 9.98
C ARG A 77 -17.42 13.82 8.52
N ASP A 78 -16.35 14.57 8.25
CA ASP A 78 -15.83 14.77 6.90
C ASP A 78 -15.27 13.47 6.31
N VAL A 79 -15.90 12.96 5.25
CA VAL A 79 -15.50 11.72 4.59
C VAL A 79 -14.11 11.86 3.94
N TYR A 80 -13.78 13.04 3.39
CA TYR A 80 -12.49 13.28 2.76
C TYR A 80 -11.34 13.13 3.75
N SER A 81 -11.41 13.84 4.87
CA SER A 81 -10.39 13.79 5.91
C SER A 81 -10.22 12.38 6.47
N ARG A 82 -11.32 11.61 6.65
CA ARG A 82 -11.22 10.20 7.08
C ARG A 82 -10.54 9.29 6.07
N VAL A 83 -10.79 9.47 4.76
CA VAL A 83 -10.12 8.67 3.72
C VAL A 83 -8.62 8.95 3.71
N ILE A 84 -8.22 10.22 3.77
CA ILE A 84 -6.81 10.62 3.75
C ILE A 84 -6.10 10.16 5.02
N VAL A 85 -6.64 10.42 6.21
CA VAL A 85 -6.00 10.00 7.47
C VAL A 85 -6.05 8.48 7.66
N GLY A 86 -7.13 7.82 7.22
CA GLY A 86 -7.31 6.37 7.29
C GLY A 86 -6.30 5.58 6.44
N SER A 87 -5.72 6.21 5.41
CA SER A 87 -4.68 5.59 4.56
C SER A 87 -3.50 5.03 5.37
N ARG A 88 -3.13 5.69 6.48
CA ARG A 88 -2.04 5.25 7.35
C ARG A 88 -2.29 3.87 7.97
N ILE A 89 -3.50 3.64 8.45
CA ILE A 89 -3.88 2.36 9.08
C ILE A 89 -3.91 1.26 8.02
N ILE A 90 -4.47 1.56 6.83
CA ILE A 90 -4.58 0.59 5.73
C ILE A 90 -3.20 0.13 5.27
N ILE A 91 -2.24 1.05 5.07
CA ILE A 91 -0.89 0.68 4.65
C ILE A 91 -0.20 -0.26 5.65
N VAL A 92 -0.34 0.00 6.95
CA VAL A 92 0.25 -0.86 8.00
C VAL A 92 -0.38 -2.24 7.98
N ILE A 93 -1.72 -2.32 7.96
CA ILE A 93 -2.44 -3.59 7.97
C ILE A 93 -2.15 -4.40 6.71
N SER A 94 -2.22 -3.78 5.54
CA SER A 94 -1.95 -4.44 4.26
C SER A 94 -0.52 -4.99 4.21
N PHE A 95 0.47 -4.22 4.68
CA PHE A 95 1.86 -4.67 4.72
C PHE A 95 2.04 -5.90 5.63
N LEU A 96 1.47 -5.87 6.84
CA LEU A 96 1.52 -7.01 7.77
C LEU A 96 0.79 -8.23 7.22
N ALA A 97 -0.38 -8.04 6.60
CA ALA A 97 -1.14 -9.12 5.97
C ALA A 97 -0.35 -9.77 4.83
N THR A 98 0.31 -8.98 3.98
CA THR A 98 1.17 -9.50 2.91
C THR A 98 2.36 -10.28 3.47
N LEU A 99 3.02 -9.78 4.52
CA LEU A 99 4.12 -10.51 5.16
C LEU A 99 3.67 -11.85 5.74
N LEU A 100 2.53 -11.88 6.43
CA LEU A 100 1.97 -13.12 6.95
C LEU A 100 1.58 -14.09 5.83
N GLY A 101 0.90 -13.60 4.79
CA GLY A 101 0.55 -14.40 3.63
C GLY A 101 1.77 -14.97 2.90
N ALA A 102 2.82 -14.16 2.73
CA ALA A 102 4.07 -14.60 2.13
C ALA A 102 4.78 -15.65 3.00
N PHE A 103 4.81 -15.45 4.32
CA PHE A 103 5.40 -16.40 5.26
C PHE A 103 4.67 -17.76 5.25
N LEU A 104 3.34 -17.74 5.35
CA LEU A 104 2.53 -18.96 5.31
C LEU A 104 2.60 -19.64 3.94
N GLY A 105 2.47 -18.86 2.86
CA GLY A 105 2.57 -19.36 1.49
C GLY A 105 3.93 -19.97 1.19
N ALA A 106 5.03 -19.33 1.60
CA ALA A 106 6.38 -19.87 1.45
C ALA A 106 6.57 -21.14 2.29
N SER A 107 6.07 -21.18 3.53
CA SER A 107 6.16 -22.36 4.40
C SER A 107 5.40 -23.55 3.81
N LEU A 108 4.19 -23.33 3.31
CA LEU A 108 3.39 -24.35 2.63
C LEU A 108 4.05 -24.81 1.32
N GLY A 109 4.57 -23.88 0.52
CA GLY A 109 5.28 -24.18 -0.72
C GLY A 109 6.54 -25.02 -0.47
N LEU A 110 7.30 -24.71 0.58
CA LEU A 110 8.46 -25.51 1.00
C LEU A 110 8.04 -26.90 1.48
N ALA A 111 6.97 -26.99 2.28
CA ALA A 111 6.46 -28.27 2.75
C ALA A 111 6.01 -29.17 1.59
N ALA A 112 5.27 -28.62 0.62
CA ALA A 112 4.85 -29.34 -0.59
C ALA A 112 6.06 -29.82 -1.41
N GLY A 113 7.04 -28.94 -1.64
CA GLY A 113 8.24 -29.25 -2.41
C GLY A 113 9.15 -30.30 -1.75
N TYR A 114 9.22 -30.33 -0.42
CA TYR A 114 10.07 -31.26 0.32
C TYR A 114 9.41 -32.63 0.57
N LEU A 115 8.13 -32.65 0.97
CA LEU A 115 7.46 -33.89 1.37
C LEU A 115 7.13 -34.78 0.16
N LYS A 116 6.80 -34.20 -1.00
CA LYS A 116 6.33 -34.89 -2.23
C LYS A 116 5.19 -35.92 -1.98
N GLY A 117 4.46 -36.31 -3.02
CA GLY A 117 3.37 -37.32 -2.89
C GLY A 117 2.03 -36.75 -2.39
N LYS A 118 1.36 -37.40 -1.42
CA LYS A 118 -0.06 -37.11 -1.07
C LYS A 118 -0.35 -35.69 -0.55
N PHE A 119 0.65 -34.99 -0.01
CA PHE A 119 0.50 -33.60 0.44
C PHE A 119 0.41 -32.60 -0.73
N ASP A 120 1.08 -32.91 -1.85
CA ASP A 120 1.05 -32.10 -3.07
C ASP A 120 -0.35 -32.14 -3.72
N MET A 121 -1.02 -33.30 -3.66
CA MET A 121 -2.33 -33.55 -4.27
C MET A 121 -3.52 -32.88 -3.54
N VAL A 122 -3.34 -32.43 -2.30
CA VAL A 122 -4.38 -31.72 -1.51
C VAL A 122 -4.17 -30.19 -1.57
N LEU A 123 -2.94 -29.75 -1.82
CA LEU A 123 -2.56 -28.33 -1.89
C LEU A 123 -2.71 -27.73 -3.30
N MET A 124 -2.58 -28.56 -4.35
CA MET A 124 -2.98 -28.23 -5.73
C MET A 124 -4.48 -28.37 -5.94
#